data_AF-A0A3N5PRL8-F1
#
_entry.id   AF-A0A3N5PRL8-F1
#
_cell.length_a   1.000
_cell.length_b   1.000
_cell.length_c   1.000
_cell.angle_alpha   90.00
_cell.angle_beta   90.00
_cell.angle_gamma   90.00
#
_symmetry.space_group_name_H-M   'P 1'
#
loop_
_entity.id
_entity.type
_entity.pdbx_description
1 polymer ?
#
loop_
_entity_poly.entity_id
_entity_poly.type
_entity_poly.pdbx_seq_one_letter_code
_entity_poly.pdbx_strand_id
1 'polypeptide(L)' 'MKKLLLFFITMLAITTTIAQTTEWYYDYDLGSSDEQGKDIIFGSDGNIYAVGTTDNNATNYNIVLISLRKDGSQRW' A
#
# COMPACT_ATOMS: atom_id res chain seq x y z
N MET A 1 19.64 26.11 29.14
CA MET A 1 19.94 25.60 27.78
C MET A 1 19.70 24.10 27.63
N LYS A 2 20.26 23.22 28.48
CA LYS A 2 20.08 21.75 28.36
C LYS A 2 18.61 21.25 28.36
N LYS A 3 17.74 21.83 29.20
CA LYS A 3 16.31 21.49 29.25
C LYS A 3 15.53 21.93 28.00
N LEU A 4 15.92 23.07 27.41
CA LEU A 4 15.34 23.59 26.18
C LEU A 4 15.77 22.73 24.97
N LEU A 5 17.04 22.31 24.95
CA LEU A 5 17.56 21.38 23.93
C LEU A 5 16.85 20.02 23.99
N LEU A 6 16.61 19.49 25.19
CA LEU A 6 15.88 18.23 25.38
C LEU A 6 14.42 18.31 24.91
N PHE A 7 13.78 19.47 25.10
CA PHE A 7 12.42 19.72 24.59
C PHE A 7 12.37 19.71 23.05
N PHE A 8 13.33 20.35 22.37
CA PHE A 8 13.40 20.32 20.91
C PHE A 8 13.72 18.93 20.35
N ILE A 9 14.61 18.17 21.01
CA ILE A 9 14.92 16.78 20.59
C ILE A 9 13.69 15.87 20.75
N THR A 10 12.93 16.02 21.84
CA THR A 10 11.71 15.22 22.07
C THR A 10 10.58 15.60 21.12
N MET A 11 10.35 16.89 20.85
CA MET A 11 9.41 17.32 19.81
C MET A 11 9.81 16.77 18.42
N LEU A 12 11.09 16.82 18.05
CA LEU A 12 11.56 16.32 16.77
C LEU A 12 11.35 14.79 16.63
N ALA A 13 11.64 14.02 17.68
CA ALA A 13 11.40 12.58 17.71
C ALA A 13 9.91 12.20 17.65
N ILE A 14 9.03 13.02 18.24
CA ILE A 14 7.58 12.84 18.14
C ILE A 14 7.11 13.12 16.71
N THR A 15 7.60 14.18 16.06
CA THR A 15 7.20 14.51 14.68
C THR A 15 7.62 13.45 13.67
N THR A 16 8.75 12.77 13.86
CA THR A 16 9.17 11.67 12.97
C THR A 16 8.36 10.40 13.19
N THR A 17 7.77 10.22 14.38
CA THR A 17 6.90 9.07 14.71
C THR A 17 5.47 9.26 14.21
N ILE A 18 5.05 10.52 13.99
CA ILE A 18 3.71 10.87 13.47
C ILE A 18 3.75 11.21 11.97
N ALA A 19 4.93 11.42 11.39
CA ALA A 19 5.08 11.48 9.93
C ALA A 19 4.76 10.10 9.34
N GLN A 20 3.65 9.99 8.61
CA GLN A 20 3.32 8.77 7.87
C GLN A 20 4.36 8.56 6.77
N THR A 21 5.29 7.64 7.00
CA THR A 21 6.16 7.09 5.96
C THR A 21 5.48 5.87 5.35
N THR A 22 5.43 5.79 4.02
CA THR A 22 4.98 4.58 3.32
C THR A 22 5.87 3.41 3.73
N GLU A 23 5.30 2.38 4.35
CA GLU A 23 6.05 1.16 4.70
C GLU A 23 6.36 0.33 3.44
N TRP A 24 5.38 0.19 2.57
CA TRP A 24 5.49 -0.45 1.26
C TRP A 24 4.38 0.05 0.33
N TYR A 25 4.59 -0.11 -0.97
CA TYR A 25 3.54 0.01 -1.97
C TYR A 25 3.60 -1.21 -2.87
N TYR A 26 2.46 -1.58 -3.45
CA TYR A 26 2.36 -2.65 -4.41
C TYR A 26 1.75 -2.08 -5.69
N ASP A 27 2.38 -2.40 -6.81
CA ASP A 27 2.03 -1.91 -8.14
C ASP A 27 1.76 -3.11 -9.05
N TYR A 28 0.53 -3.22 -9.54
CA TYR A 28 0.13 -4.28 -10.45
C TYR A 28 0.12 -3.73 -11.87
N ASP A 29 1.14 -4.13 -12.64
CA ASP A 29 1.34 -3.67 -14.00
C ASP A 29 1.50 -4.88 -14.94
N LEU A 30 0.58 -5.01 -15.90
CA LEU A 30 0.65 -6.01 -16.98
C LEU A 30 1.16 -5.42 -18.30
N GLY A 31 1.66 -4.19 -18.29
CA GLY A 31 2.03 -3.42 -19.47
C GLY A 31 0.83 -2.88 -20.23
N SER A 32 -0.36 -2.87 -19.62
CA SER A 32 -1.51 -2.16 -20.16
C SER A 32 -1.61 -0.74 -19.61
N SER A 33 -2.43 0.09 -20.25
CA SER A 33 -2.62 1.47 -19.81
C SER A 33 -3.80 1.65 -18.85
N ASP A 34 -4.58 0.60 -18.55
CA ASP A 34 -5.88 0.74 -17.88
C ASP A 34 -6.15 -0.35 -16.82
N GLU A 35 -5.24 -0.52 -15.87
CA GLU A 35 -5.52 -1.20 -14.60
C GLU A 35 -6.30 -0.31 -13.63
N GLN A 36 -7.39 -0.83 -13.07
CA GLN A 36 -8.21 -0.12 -12.09
C GLN A 36 -8.48 -0.99 -10.86
N GLY A 37 -8.02 -0.53 -9.69
CA GLY A 37 -8.48 -1.07 -8.40
C GLY A 37 -9.94 -0.70 -8.15
N LYS A 38 -10.72 -1.66 -7.63
CA LYS A 38 -12.15 -1.47 -7.32
C LYS A 38 -12.46 -1.58 -5.83
N ASP A 39 -11.83 -2.52 -5.14
CA ASP A 39 -12.02 -2.71 -3.70
C ASP A 39 -10.81 -3.42 -3.07
N ILE A 40 -10.65 -3.24 -1.75
CA ILE A 40 -9.59 -3.86 -0.96
C ILE A 40 -10.10 -4.24 0.44
N ILE A 41 -9.78 -5.45 0.88
CA ILE A 41 -10.12 -5.93 2.22
C ILE A 41 -8.91 -6.54 2.92
N PHE A 42 -8.88 -6.43 4.25
CA PHE A 42 -7.98 -7.21 5.10
C PHE A 42 -8.74 -8.43 5.62
N GLY A 43 -8.26 -9.62 5.24
CA GLY A 43 -8.84 -10.89 5.64
C GLY A 43 -8.54 -11.25 7.10
N SER A 44 -9.43 -12.03 7.71
CA SER A 44 -9.21 -12.61 9.04
C SER A 44 -8.05 -13.60 9.08
N ASP A 45 -7.58 -14.04 7.91
CA ASP A 45 -6.40 -14.90 7.72
C ASP A 45 -5.08 -14.12 7.66
N GLY A 46 -5.13 -12.79 7.82
CA GLY A 46 -3.96 -11.92 7.87
C GLY A 46 -3.43 -11.50 6.48
N ASN A 47 -4.15 -11.80 5.41
CA ASN A 47 -3.81 -11.38 4.05
C ASN A 47 -4.65 -10.17 3.61
N ILE A 48 -4.15 -9.47 2.60
CA ILE A 48 -4.85 -8.37 1.93
C ILE A 48 -5.36 -8.91 0.60
N TYR A 49 -6.60 -8.59 0.26
CA TYR A 49 -7.21 -8.96 -1.01
C TYR A 49 -7.64 -7.71 -1.74
N ALA A 50 -7.13 -7.52 -2.95
CA ALA A 50 -7.51 -6.42 -3.83
C ALA A 50 -8.19 -6.98 -5.08
N VAL A 51 -9.29 -6.35 -5.50
CA VAL A 51 -9.97 -6.66 -6.76
C VAL A 51 -9.92 -5.48 -7.70
N GLY A 52 -9.90 -5.78 -8.99
CA GLY A 52 -9.82 -4.76 -10.01
C GLY A 52 -10.17 -5.27 -11.39
N THR A 53 -9.93 -4.41 -12.37
CA THR A 53 -10.00 -4.73 -13.79
C THR A 53 -8.68 -4.40 -14.47
N THR A 54 -8.28 -5.19 -15.46
CA THR A 54 -7.17 -4.90 -16.38
C THR A 54 -7.69 -4.89 -17.81
N ASP A 55 -7.18 -3.99 -18.64
CA ASP A 55 -7.43 -4.00 -20.07
C ASP A 55 -6.26 -4.69 -20.77
N ASN A 56 -6.45 -5.88 -21.33
CA ASN A 56 -5.37 -6.56 -22.05
C ASN A 56 -5.21 -6.08 -23.51
N ASN A 57 -5.65 -4.86 -23.83
CA ASN A 57 -5.75 -4.29 -25.18
C ASN A 57 -6.66 -5.11 -26.12
N ALA A 58 -7.46 -6.04 -25.59
CA ALA A 58 -8.34 -6.90 -26.35
C ALA A 58 -9.82 -6.61 -26.04
N THR A 59 -10.27 -5.39 -26.35
CA THR A 59 -11.69 -4.97 -26.38
C THR A 59 -12.53 -5.16 -25.10
N ASN A 60 -12.01 -5.79 -24.05
CA ASN A 60 -12.74 -6.18 -22.85
C ASN A 60 -11.86 -6.05 -21.60
N TYR A 61 -12.48 -5.63 -20.50
CA TYR A 61 -11.86 -5.65 -19.18
C TYR A 61 -11.91 -7.06 -18.58
N ASN A 62 -10.77 -7.52 -18.08
CA ASN A 62 -10.66 -8.77 -17.33
C ASN A 62 -10.68 -8.48 -15.82
N ILE A 63 -11.31 -9.34 -15.04
CA ILE A 63 -11.27 -9.26 -13.57
C ILE A 63 -9.89 -9.70 -13.08
N VAL A 64 -9.37 -8.96 -12.10
CA VAL A 64 -8.15 -9.32 -11.36
C VAL A 64 -8.51 -9.47 -9.88
N LEU A 65 -7.96 -10.50 -9.25
CA LEU A 65 -7.96 -10.69 -7.80
C LEU A 65 -6.51 -10.95 -7.37
N ILE A 66 -6.03 -10.17 -6.42
CA ILE A 66 -4.66 -10.21 -5.92
C ILE A 66 -4.70 -10.54 -4.43
N SER A 67 -3.84 -11.46 -3.98
CA SER A 67 -3.61 -11.71 -2.56
C SER A 67 -2.20 -11.26 -2.17
N LEU A 68 -2.12 -10.28 -1.27
CA LEU A 68 -0.86 -9.84 -0.66
C LEU A 68 -0.77 -10.35 0.77
N ARG A 69 0.45 -10.59 1.23
CA ARG A 69 0.75 -10.71 2.65
C ARG A 69 0.69 -9.32 3.31
N LYS A 70 0.64 -9.31 4.65
CA LYS A 70 0.67 -8.07 5.45
C LYS A 70 1.89 -7.17 5.15
N ASP A 71 2.99 -7.74 4.69
CA ASP A 71 4.22 -7.03 4.34
C ASP A 71 4.24 -6.50 2.88
N GLY A 72 3.13 -6.63 2.14
CA GLY A 72 3.01 -6.16 0.76
C GLY A 72 3.50 -7.15 -0.30
N SER A 73 4.07 -8.30 0.08
CA SER A 73 4.49 -9.32 -0.89
C SER A 73 3.30 -10.07 -1.50
N GLN A 74 3.28 -10.20 -2.83
CA GLN A 74 2.25 -10.95 -3.54
C GLN A 74 2.38 -12.45 -3.29
N ARG A 75 1.22 -13.10 -3.08
CA ARG A 75 1.09 -14.56 -3.01
C ARG A 75 0.66 -15.13 -4.35
N TRP A 76 -0.38 -14.53 -4.94
CA TRP A 76 -0.93 -14.83 -6.26
C TRP A 76 -1.71 -13.61 -6.75
#